data_AF-A0A0K0EBE6-F1
#
_entry.id   AF-A0A0K0EBE6-F1
#
_cell.length_a   1.000
_cell.length_b   1.000
_cell.length_c   1.000
_cell.angle_alpha   90.00
_cell.angle_beta   90.00
_cell.angle_gamma   90.00
#
_symmetry.space_group_name_H-M   'P 1'
#
loop_
_entity.id
_entity.type
_entity.pdbx_description
1 polymer ?
#
loop_
_entity_poly.entity_id
_entity_poly.type
_entity_poly.pdbx_seq_one_letter_code
_entity_poly.pdbx_strand_id
1 'polypeptide(L)'
;MAAKPTDPPITTTTAAVCPKENNKAMVYMDPSVDGANIANPNIAGSKTGTPCPYCANTKYFDPAPTDTFAGTDAINTYQCPDAQPLCLCDETKCYTETDKTVSVSLYPYCTAATDCSAYAILSAQQDTMGVGGANGIPVWTPDGTLDANFNFLPVTSGKYMKVSAISCGTCPVALTSPSCLPQPLTMA
;
A
#
# COMPACT_ATOMS: atom_id res chain seq x y z
N MET A 1 36.80 9.92 -48.86
CA MET A 1 36.11 10.35 -47.62
C MET A 1 35.45 9.12 -47.03
N ALA A 2 35.96 8.60 -45.92
CA ALA A 2 35.38 7.43 -45.26
C ALA A 2 34.09 7.86 -44.55
N ALA A 3 32.97 7.21 -44.86
CA ALA A 3 31.71 7.45 -44.18
C ALA A 3 31.88 7.09 -42.70
N LYS A 4 31.56 8.05 -41.82
CA LYS A 4 31.60 7.85 -40.37
C LYS A 4 30.58 6.77 -39.99
N PRO A 5 30.90 5.80 -39.12
CA PRO A 5 29.93 4.80 -38.68
C PRO A 5 28.77 5.52 -37.98
N THR A 6 27.55 5.30 -38.46
CA THR A 6 26.32 5.67 -37.77
C THR A 6 26.11 4.71 -36.61
N ASP A 7 26.13 5.25 -35.38
CA ASP A 7 25.78 4.47 -34.19
C ASP A 7 24.35 3.93 -34.31
N PRO A 8 24.11 2.69 -33.86
CA PRO A 8 22.78 2.08 -33.93
C PRO A 8 21.79 2.82 -33.01
N PRO A 9 20.50 2.85 -33.37
CA PRO A 9 19.49 3.54 -32.58
C PRO A 9 19.37 2.92 -31.18
N ILE A 10 19.61 3.73 -30.16
CA ILE A 10 19.41 3.34 -28.75
C ILE A 10 17.90 3.15 -28.56
N THR A 11 17.48 1.90 -28.49
CA THR A 11 16.10 1.54 -28.15
C THR A 11 15.99 1.54 -26.63
N THR A 12 15.50 2.65 -26.08
CA THR A 12 15.16 2.75 -24.66
C THR A 12 13.97 1.84 -24.39
N THR A 13 14.25 0.60 -23.97
CA THR A 13 13.20 -0.36 -23.61
C THR A 13 12.70 0.07 -22.23
N THR A 14 11.55 0.74 -22.18
CA THR A 14 10.88 1.07 -20.92
C THR A 14 10.66 -0.24 -20.18
N ALA A 15 11.32 -0.43 -19.03
CA ALA A 15 11.21 -1.66 -18.26
C ALA A 15 9.74 -1.97 -17.99
N ALA A 16 9.31 -3.20 -18.26
CA ALA A 16 7.93 -3.62 -18.05
C ALA A 16 7.58 -3.46 -16.56
N VAL A 17 6.64 -2.56 -16.26
CA VAL A 17 6.11 -2.33 -14.91
C VAL A 17 5.03 -3.37 -14.64
N CYS A 18 4.80 -3.75 -13.38
CA CYS A 18 3.62 -4.55 -13.02
C CYS A 18 2.34 -3.86 -13.53
N PRO A 19 1.62 -4.44 -14.52
CA PRO A 19 0.42 -3.82 -15.04
C PRO A 19 -0.70 -3.90 -14.00
N LYS A 20 -1.63 -2.95 -14.01
CA LYS A 20 -2.89 -3.13 -13.28
C LYS A 20 -3.67 -4.29 -13.92
N GLU A 21 -4.20 -5.19 -13.10
CA GLU A 21 -5.05 -6.29 -13.55
C GLU A 21 -6.51 -6.02 -13.19
N ASN A 22 -7.43 -6.46 -14.06
CA ASN A 22 -8.85 -6.30 -13.79
C ASN A 22 -9.26 -7.12 -12.57
N ASN A 23 -10.08 -6.51 -11.70
CA ASN A 23 -10.58 -7.08 -10.45
C ASN A 23 -9.45 -7.50 -9.49
N LYS A 24 -8.33 -6.77 -9.47
CA LYS A 24 -7.22 -7.03 -8.56
C LYS A 24 -6.66 -5.74 -7.96
N ALA A 25 -6.61 -5.66 -6.64
CA ALA A 25 -5.80 -4.65 -5.97
C ALA A 25 -4.33 -5.05 -6.05
N MET A 26 -3.45 -4.11 -6.41
CA MET A 26 -2.01 -4.33 -6.51
C MET A 26 -1.31 -3.62 -5.36
N VAL A 27 -0.44 -4.31 -4.62
CA VAL A 27 0.35 -3.73 -3.52
C VAL A 27 1.78 -4.25 -3.60
N TYR A 28 2.74 -3.34 -3.49
CA TYR A 28 4.14 -3.67 -3.19
C TYR A 28 4.29 -3.89 -1.68
N MET A 29 4.68 -5.10 -1.29
CA MET A 29 4.90 -5.47 0.11
C MET A 29 6.39 -5.67 0.32
N ASP A 30 7.04 -4.69 0.95
CA ASP A 30 8.46 -4.79 1.26
C ASP A 30 8.74 -6.02 2.14
N PRO A 31 9.86 -6.75 1.96
CA PRO A 31 10.15 -7.93 2.76
C PRO A 31 10.19 -7.68 4.28
N SER A 32 10.37 -6.42 4.70
CA SER A 32 10.24 -6.03 6.10
C SER A 32 8.86 -6.34 6.70
N VAL A 33 7.78 -6.43 5.92
CA VAL A 33 6.44 -6.76 6.46
C VAL A 33 6.17 -8.27 6.59
N ASP A 34 7.03 -9.11 6.01
CA ASP A 34 6.96 -10.57 6.13
C ASP A 34 7.68 -11.08 7.41
N GLY A 35 8.19 -10.16 8.23
CA GLY A 35 8.83 -10.48 9.50
C GLY A 35 7.88 -11.12 10.53
N ALA A 36 8.44 -11.92 11.43
CA ALA A 36 7.68 -12.57 12.49
C ALA A 36 6.95 -11.54 13.37
N ASN A 37 5.67 -11.82 13.66
CA ASN A 37 4.77 -10.98 14.46
C ASN A 37 4.42 -9.61 13.87
N ILE A 38 4.75 -9.34 12.60
CA ILE A 38 4.35 -8.09 11.94
C ILE A 38 2.97 -8.25 11.31
N ALA A 39 2.82 -9.27 10.46
CA ALA A 39 1.55 -9.67 9.91
C ALA A 39 0.75 -10.49 10.95
N ASN A 40 -0.48 -10.07 11.23
CA ASN A 40 -1.39 -10.76 12.13
C ASN A 40 -2.70 -11.13 11.41
N PRO A 41 -2.76 -12.32 10.78
CA PRO A 41 -3.91 -12.74 9.98
C PRO A 41 -5.18 -12.99 10.81
N ASN A 42 -5.08 -13.06 12.14
CA ASN A 42 -6.20 -13.36 13.03
C ASN A 42 -7.07 -12.13 13.36
N ILE A 43 -6.62 -10.92 13.01
CA ILE A 43 -7.34 -9.68 13.34
C ILE A 43 -8.41 -9.36 12.28
N ALA A 44 -7.99 -9.13 11.04
CA ALA A 44 -8.88 -8.66 9.97
C ALA A 44 -9.01 -9.63 8.78
N GLY A 45 -8.32 -10.77 8.85
CA GLY A 45 -8.27 -11.77 7.79
C GLY A 45 -6.91 -11.90 7.12
N SER A 46 -6.86 -12.81 6.15
CA SER A 46 -5.66 -13.11 5.39
C SER A 46 -6.04 -13.47 3.95
N LYS A 47 -5.58 -12.69 2.98
CA LYS A 47 -5.68 -13.03 1.56
C LYS A 47 -4.32 -13.41 1.02
N THR A 48 -4.26 -14.53 0.31
CA THR A 48 -3.07 -14.92 -0.44
C THR A 48 -3.01 -14.11 -1.74
N GLY A 49 -1.93 -13.36 -1.93
CA GLY A 49 -1.71 -12.59 -3.15
C GLY A 49 -1.06 -13.42 -4.26
N THR A 50 -1.38 -13.10 -5.51
CA THR A 50 -0.69 -13.63 -6.69
C THR A 50 0.52 -12.75 -7.02
N PRO A 51 1.76 -13.28 -7.10
CA PRO A 51 2.93 -12.46 -7.40
C PRO A 51 2.87 -11.81 -8.79
N CYS A 52 3.31 -10.56 -8.89
CA CYS A 52 3.59 -9.94 -10.19
C CYS A 52 4.90 -10.51 -10.78
N PRO A 53 4.92 -10.93 -12.05
CA PRO A 53 6.13 -11.48 -12.66
C PRO A 53 7.25 -10.45 -12.90
N TYR A 54 6.93 -9.15 -12.85
CA TYR A 54 7.88 -8.06 -13.13
C TYR A 54 8.50 -7.41 -11.89
N CYS A 55 7.98 -7.71 -10.69
CA CYS A 55 8.55 -7.25 -9.43
C CYS A 55 8.22 -8.24 -8.30
N ALA A 56 9.27 -8.80 -7.68
CA ALA A 56 9.17 -9.90 -6.72
C ALA A 56 8.28 -9.60 -5.49
N ASN A 57 8.20 -8.34 -5.10
CA ASN A 57 7.50 -7.90 -3.90
C ASN A 57 6.12 -7.29 -4.20
N THR A 58 5.75 -7.17 -5.47
CA THR A 58 4.42 -6.72 -5.87
C THR A 58 3.48 -7.91 -5.98
N LYS A 59 2.31 -7.84 -5.33
CA LYS A 59 1.29 -8.90 -5.39
C LYS A 59 -0.08 -8.32 -5.76
N TYR A 60 -0.89 -9.15 -6.42
CA TYR A 60 -2.27 -8.90 -6.77
C TYR A 60 -3.21 -9.62 -5.81
N PHE A 61 -4.26 -8.94 -5.36
CA PHE A 61 -5.23 -9.45 -4.38
C PHE A 61 -6.64 -9.36 -4.92
N ASP A 62 -7.41 -10.42 -4.71
CA ASP A 62 -8.85 -10.41 -4.96
C ASP A 62 -9.54 -9.39 -4.06
N PRO A 63 -10.44 -8.56 -4.60
CA PRO A 63 -11.18 -7.58 -3.81
C PRO A 63 -12.08 -8.27 -2.80
N ALA A 64 -12.41 -7.53 -1.75
CA ALA A 64 -13.52 -7.84 -0.87
C ALA A 64 -14.85 -7.62 -1.61
N PRO A 65 -15.93 -8.32 -1.21
CA PRO A 65 -17.20 -8.27 -1.90
C PRO A 65 -18.00 -6.97 -1.67
N THR A 66 -17.66 -6.21 -0.63
CA THR A 66 -18.37 -5.00 -0.20
C THR A 66 -17.42 -3.81 -0.10
N ASP A 67 -17.95 -2.59 -0.18
CA ASP A 67 -17.17 -1.36 0.02
C ASP A 67 -16.98 -1.02 1.50
N THR A 68 -17.74 -1.63 2.40
CA THR A 68 -17.59 -1.44 3.85
C THR A 68 -16.75 -2.57 4.47
N PHE A 69 -15.70 -2.18 5.20
CA PHE A 69 -14.93 -3.12 6.02
C PHE A 69 -15.73 -3.54 7.26
N ALA A 70 -15.88 -4.84 7.49
CA ALA A 70 -16.64 -5.40 8.62
C ALA A 70 -15.76 -6.20 9.60
N GLY A 71 -14.44 -5.94 9.63
CA GLY A 71 -13.50 -6.72 10.43
C GLY A 71 -12.98 -7.99 9.75
N THR A 72 -13.34 -8.24 8.49
CA THR A 72 -12.91 -9.40 7.70
C THR A 72 -12.45 -8.99 6.31
N ASP A 73 -11.92 -9.96 5.54
CA ASP A 73 -11.53 -9.81 4.14
C ASP A 73 -10.38 -8.82 3.86
N ALA A 74 -9.63 -8.44 4.89
CA ALA A 74 -8.36 -7.74 4.67
C ALA A 74 -7.31 -8.69 4.05
N ILE A 75 -6.35 -8.10 3.32
CA ILE A 75 -5.12 -8.76 2.88
C ILE A 75 -4.38 -9.32 4.09
N ASN A 76 -4.16 -8.45 5.08
CA ASN A 76 -3.66 -8.77 6.41
C ASN A 76 -3.81 -7.53 7.31
N THR A 77 -3.55 -7.71 8.60
CA THR A 77 -3.25 -6.62 9.51
C THR A 77 -1.75 -6.58 9.77
N TYR A 78 -1.14 -5.42 9.64
CA TYR A 78 0.28 -5.19 9.85
C TYR A 78 0.49 -4.24 11.03
N GLN A 79 1.39 -4.62 11.93
CA GLN A 79 1.87 -3.76 12.99
C GLN A 79 3.40 -3.90 13.05
N CYS A 80 4.11 -2.82 12.77
CA CYS A 80 5.55 -2.86 12.77
C CYS A 80 6.11 -2.83 14.21
N PRO A 81 7.32 -3.39 14.45
CA PRO A 81 7.95 -3.31 15.76
C PRO A 81 8.31 -1.87 16.14
N ASP A 82 8.35 -1.54 17.44
CA ASP A 82 8.68 -0.21 17.97
C ASP A 82 9.93 0.46 17.37
N ALA A 83 10.92 -0.34 16.92
CA ALA A 83 12.17 0.15 16.33
C ALA A 83 12.11 0.41 14.81
N GLN A 84 10.99 0.09 14.17
CA GLN A 84 10.80 0.13 12.72
C GLN A 84 9.43 0.73 12.41
N PRO A 85 9.31 2.04 12.20
CA PRO A 85 7.99 2.64 11.98
C PRO A 85 7.30 2.11 10.73
N LEU A 86 5.98 1.93 10.79
CA LEU A 86 5.15 1.65 9.62
C LEU A 86 5.26 2.77 8.59
N CYS A 87 5.47 2.39 7.33
CA CYS A 87 5.41 3.28 6.19
C CYS A 87 4.33 2.79 5.22
N LEU A 88 3.42 3.68 4.85
CA LEU A 88 2.38 3.45 3.84
C LEU A 88 2.57 4.44 2.71
N CYS A 89 2.48 3.98 1.46
CA CYS A 89 2.53 4.86 0.31
C CYS A 89 1.30 4.72 -0.57
N ASP A 90 0.81 5.83 -1.10
CA ASP A 90 -0.07 5.84 -2.26
C ASP A 90 0.76 5.66 -3.54
N GLU A 91 0.22 5.93 -4.73
CA GLU A 91 0.94 5.77 -6.00
C GLU A 91 2.17 6.69 -6.16
N THR A 92 2.34 7.71 -5.30
CA THR A 92 3.36 8.76 -5.43
C THR A 92 4.01 9.16 -4.09
N LYS A 93 3.26 9.13 -3.00
CA LYS A 93 3.65 9.69 -1.70
C LYS A 93 3.63 8.65 -0.61
N CYS A 94 4.61 8.72 0.28
CA CYS A 94 4.74 7.89 1.47
C CYS A 94 4.50 8.69 2.74
N TYR A 95 3.92 7.99 3.71
CA TYR A 95 3.52 8.48 5.00
C TYR A 95 4.06 7.52 6.06
N THR A 96 4.58 8.06 7.14
CA THR A 96 5.11 7.28 8.27
C THR A 96 4.10 7.32 9.41
N GLU A 97 3.97 6.25 10.18
CA GLU A 97 3.21 6.30 11.43
C GLU A 97 3.66 7.46 12.33
N THR A 98 2.70 8.11 12.97
CA THR A 98 2.95 9.19 13.92
C THR A 98 3.11 8.68 15.35
N ASP A 99 2.73 7.41 15.59
CA ASP A 99 2.83 6.73 16.87
C ASP A 99 2.99 5.22 16.66
N LYS A 100 3.73 4.55 17.54
CA LYS A 100 4.02 3.11 17.46
C LYS A 100 2.82 2.18 17.69
N THR A 101 1.71 2.73 18.19
CA THR A 101 0.46 1.99 18.36
C THR A 101 -0.32 1.86 17.06
N VAL A 102 0.10 2.55 16.00
CA VAL A 102 -0.55 2.51 14.69
C VAL A 102 -0.38 1.12 14.08
N SER A 103 -1.49 0.52 13.72
CA SER A 103 -1.56 -0.70 12.91
C SER A 103 -2.48 -0.44 11.72
N VAL A 104 -2.31 -1.24 10.67
CA VAL A 104 -3.08 -1.09 9.43
C VAL A 104 -3.62 -2.43 8.98
N SER A 105 -4.91 -2.49 8.70
CA SER A 105 -5.50 -3.58 7.91
C SER A 105 -5.66 -3.12 6.47
N LEU A 106 -5.05 -3.83 5.52
CA LEU A 106 -5.15 -3.48 4.11
C LEU A 106 -6.39 -4.15 3.51
N TYR A 107 -7.42 -3.37 3.20
CA TYR A 107 -8.68 -3.86 2.66
C TYR A 107 -8.75 -3.67 1.13
N PRO A 108 -8.66 -4.74 0.31
CA PRO A 108 -8.68 -4.60 -1.14
C PRO A 108 -10.13 -4.42 -1.61
N TYR A 109 -10.43 -3.37 -2.36
CA TYR A 109 -11.76 -3.16 -2.94
C TYR A 109 -11.67 -2.56 -4.34
N CYS A 110 -12.66 -2.85 -5.18
CA CYS A 110 -12.78 -2.34 -6.53
C CYS A 110 -14.04 -1.48 -6.67
N THR A 111 -13.88 -0.21 -7.05
CA THR A 111 -15.00 0.67 -7.44
C THR A 111 -15.52 0.31 -8.83
N ALA A 112 -14.63 -0.20 -9.68
CA ALA A 112 -14.91 -0.76 -10.99
C ALA A 112 -13.90 -1.88 -11.27
N ALA A 113 -14.18 -2.74 -12.26
CA ALA A 113 -13.28 -3.84 -12.61
C ALA A 113 -11.85 -3.37 -12.94
N THR A 114 -11.65 -2.15 -13.44
CA THR A 114 -10.33 -1.59 -13.78
C THR A 114 -9.75 -0.68 -12.68
N ASP A 115 -10.51 -0.39 -11.62
CA ASP A 115 -10.10 0.52 -10.54
C ASP A 115 -10.25 -0.19 -9.19
N CYS A 116 -9.17 -0.88 -8.84
CA CYS A 116 -9.03 -1.61 -7.59
C CYS A 116 -7.87 -1.03 -6.78
N SER A 117 -8.05 -0.92 -5.48
CA SER A 117 -7.05 -0.38 -4.56
C SER A 117 -7.09 -1.15 -3.25
N ALA A 118 -5.95 -1.25 -2.58
CA ALA A 118 -5.93 -1.58 -1.16
C ALA A 118 -6.18 -0.30 -0.36
N TYR A 119 -7.10 -0.35 0.59
CA TYR A 119 -7.43 0.78 1.45
C TYR A 119 -6.86 0.53 2.84
N ALA A 120 -6.23 1.54 3.44
CA ALA A 120 -5.71 1.45 4.80
C ALA A 120 -6.85 1.64 5.80
N ILE A 121 -7.18 0.58 6.54
CA ILE A 121 -7.99 0.68 7.75
C ILE A 121 -7.03 0.83 8.92
N LEU A 122 -6.84 2.06 9.37
CA LEU A 122 -5.92 2.38 10.47
C LEU A 122 -6.58 2.10 11.82
N SER A 123 -5.80 1.59 12.76
CA SER A 123 -6.16 1.48 14.17
C SER A 123 -4.99 2.01 14.99
N ALA A 124 -5.29 2.83 16.00
CA ALA A 124 -4.30 3.44 16.88
C ALA A 124 -4.89 3.64 18.28
N GLN A 125 -4.06 4.01 19.26
CA GLN A 125 -4.54 4.29 20.61
C GLN A 125 -5.45 5.53 20.68
N GLN A 126 -5.24 6.52 19.80
CA GLN A 126 -6.02 7.75 19.70
C GLN A 126 -6.40 8.02 18.25
N ASP A 127 -7.60 8.56 18.02
CA ASP A 127 -8.10 8.86 16.66
C ASP A 127 -7.31 9.99 15.96
N THR A 128 -6.50 10.74 16.71
CA THR A 128 -5.57 11.75 16.18
C THR A 128 -4.23 11.16 15.73
N MET A 129 -3.94 9.90 16.05
CA MET A 129 -2.75 9.19 15.59
C MET A 129 -3.06 8.47 14.27
N GLY A 130 -2.05 8.30 13.43
CA GLY A 130 -2.21 7.61 12.16
C GLY A 130 -0.92 7.66 11.36
N VAL A 131 -1.00 7.98 10.07
CA VAL A 131 0.19 8.19 9.23
C VAL A 131 0.28 9.63 8.75
N GLY A 132 1.48 10.19 8.78
CA GLY A 132 1.80 11.58 8.47
C GLY A 132 2.93 11.72 7.46
N GLY A 133 3.03 12.90 6.84
CA GLY A 133 4.11 13.22 5.90
C GLY A 133 5.45 13.47 6.60
N ALA A 134 6.41 14.06 5.89
CA ALA A 134 7.76 14.30 6.43
C ALA A 134 7.79 15.21 7.69
N ASN A 135 6.76 16.02 7.90
CA ASN A 135 6.62 16.91 9.07
C ASN A 135 6.02 16.20 10.31
N GLY A 136 5.66 14.92 10.22
CA GLY A 136 5.04 14.15 11.31
C GLY A 136 3.61 14.57 11.64
N ILE A 137 2.99 15.46 10.87
CA ILE A 137 1.58 15.83 11.07
C ILE A 137 0.72 14.70 10.50
N PRO A 138 -0.18 14.09 11.29
CA PRO A 138 -1.10 13.06 10.81
C PRO A 138 -1.93 13.58 9.64
N VAL A 139 -1.97 12.81 8.55
CA VAL A 139 -2.77 13.11 7.34
C VAL A 139 -3.93 12.13 7.22
N TRP A 140 -3.65 10.86 7.50
CA TRP A 140 -4.65 9.80 7.53
C TRP A 140 -4.72 9.24 8.94
N THR A 141 -5.90 9.27 9.54
CA THR A 141 -6.13 8.78 10.91
C THR A 141 -7.43 7.96 10.96
N PRO A 142 -7.68 7.21 12.06
CA PRO A 142 -8.96 6.54 12.28
C PRO A 142 -10.14 7.51 12.46
N ASP A 143 -9.89 8.80 12.76
CA ASP A 143 -10.95 9.78 13.01
C ASP A 143 -11.91 9.91 11.82
N GLY A 144 -13.21 9.93 12.13
CA GLY A 144 -14.27 10.06 11.13
C GLY A 144 -14.36 8.91 10.13
N THR A 145 -13.78 7.73 10.42
CA THR A 145 -13.93 6.51 9.61
C THR A 145 -15.11 5.64 10.06
N LEU A 146 -15.73 5.93 11.21
CA LEU A 146 -16.91 5.24 11.71
C LEU A 146 -18.15 6.14 11.65
N ASP A 147 -19.31 5.53 11.44
CA ASP A 147 -20.61 6.18 11.61
C ASP A 147 -21.02 6.27 13.11
N ALA A 148 -22.17 6.88 13.37
CA ALA A 148 -22.69 7.05 14.74
C ALA A 148 -23.04 5.71 15.44
N ASN A 149 -23.07 4.60 14.71
CA ASN A 149 -23.34 3.26 15.22
C ASN A 149 -22.06 2.41 15.31
N PHE A 150 -20.87 3.01 15.17
CA PHE A 150 -19.56 2.35 15.17
C PHE A 150 -19.34 1.37 14.00
N ASN A 151 -20.06 1.56 12.89
CA ASN A 151 -19.76 0.83 11.66
C ASN A 151 -18.76 1.62 10.82
N PHE A 152 -17.85 0.92 10.15
CA PHE A 152 -16.97 1.57 9.18
C PHE A 152 -17.78 2.19 8.05
N LEU A 153 -17.39 3.40 7.66
CA LEU A 153 -17.87 4.02 6.43
C LEU A 153 -17.35 3.24 5.22
N PRO A 154 -17.99 3.37 4.04
CA PRO A 154 -17.45 2.83 2.82
C PRO A 154 -16.01 3.30 2.58
N VAL A 155 -15.12 2.40 2.15
CA VAL A 155 -13.73 2.75 1.83
C VAL A 155 -13.63 3.76 0.68
N THR A 156 -14.71 3.89 -0.08
CA THR A 156 -14.92 4.85 -1.16
C THR A 156 -15.27 6.26 -0.68
N SER A 157 -15.48 6.49 0.62
CA SER A 157 -15.85 7.79 1.21
C SER A 157 -14.77 8.88 1.12
N GLY A 158 -13.55 8.53 0.72
CA GLY A 158 -12.40 9.43 0.71
C GLY A 158 -11.74 9.63 2.08
N LYS A 159 -12.20 8.90 3.11
CA LYS A 159 -11.59 8.89 4.46
C LYS A 159 -10.43 7.93 4.62
N TYR A 160 -10.25 7.01 3.67
CA TYR A 160 -9.25 5.96 3.72
C TYR A 160 -8.18 6.19 2.67
N MET A 161 -6.92 5.96 3.05
CA MET A 161 -5.78 6.05 2.16
C MET A 161 -5.81 4.88 1.17
N LYS A 162 -5.57 5.14 -0.12
CA LYS A 162 -5.22 4.11 -1.10
C LYS A 162 -3.74 3.76 -0.94
N VAL A 163 -3.45 2.50 -0.67
CA VAL A 163 -2.10 1.97 -0.44
C VAL A 163 -1.62 1.24 -1.69
N SER A 164 -0.48 1.69 -2.22
CA SER A 164 0.26 1.05 -3.31
C SER A 164 1.52 0.32 -2.79
N ALA A 165 2.08 0.76 -1.66
CA ALA A 165 3.23 0.13 -1.04
C ALA A 165 3.19 0.19 0.50
N ILE A 166 3.78 -0.80 1.15
CA ILE A 166 3.92 -0.90 2.61
C ILE A 166 5.32 -1.41 2.99
N SER A 167 5.90 -0.87 4.07
CA SER A 167 7.13 -1.37 4.69
C SER A 167 7.13 -1.12 6.21
N CYS A 168 8.06 -1.78 6.91
CA CYS A 168 8.47 -1.43 8.26
C CYS A 168 9.90 -0.87 8.24
N GLY A 169 10.11 0.28 8.88
CA GLY A 169 11.44 0.83 9.18
C GLY A 169 12.05 1.79 8.16
N THR A 170 11.67 1.73 6.88
CA THR A 170 12.20 2.63 5.84
C THR A 170 11.08 3.37 5.13
N CYS A 171 11.11 4.72 5.20
CA CYS A 171 10.16 5.59 4.50
C CYS A 171 10.92 6.73 3.78
N PRO A 172 10.71 6.95 2.47
CA PRO A 172 9.78 6.26 1.58
C PRO A 172 10.19 4.79 1.33
N VAL A 173 9.24 3.95 0.93
CA VAL A 173 9.49 2.52 0.68
C VAL A 173 10.55 2.37 -0.41
N ALA A 174 11.63 1.64 -0.10
CA ALA A 174 12.70 1.35 -1.03
C ALA A 174 12.27 0.25 -2.02
N LEU A 175 11.77 0.64 -3.19
CA LEU A 175 11.38 -0.31 -4.23
C LEU A 175 12.61 -1.10 -4.71
N THR A 176 12.47 -2.42 -4.82
CA THR A 176 13.54 -3.28 -5.39
C THR A 176 13.85 -2.99 -6.86
N SER A 177 12.91 -2.37 -7.58
CA SER A 177 13.06 -2.02 -9.00
C SER A 177 12.08 -0.90 -9.38
N PRO A 178 12.42 -0.02 -10.33
CA PRO A 178 11.47 0.90 -10.95
C PRO A 178 10.30 0.20 -11.66
N SER A 179 10.38 -1.11 -11.92
CA SER A 179 9.26 -1.91 -12.46
C SER A 179 8.16 -2.23 -11.44
N CYS A 180 8.38 -1.96 -10.15
CA CYS A 180 7.43 -2.32 -9.10
C CYS A 180 6.22 -1.39 -9.04
N LEU A 181 6.43 -0.11 -9.32
CA LEU A 181 5.41 0.92 -9.37
C LEU A 181 5.70 1.88 -10.53
N PRO A 182 4.67 2.49 -11.13
CA PRO A 182 4.83 3.35 -12.31
C PRO A 182 5.56 4.66 -12.03
N GLN A 183 5.64 5.08 -10.77
CA GLN A 183 6.26 6.33 -10.34
C GLN A 183 7.19 6.07 -9.15
N PRO A 184 8.28 6.84 -9.01
CA PRO A 184 9.10 6.80 -7.82
C PRO A 184 8.32 7.32 -6.61
N LEU A 185 8.58 6.73 -5.45
CA LEU A 185 7.94 7.12 -4.20
C LEU A 185 8.77 8.20 -3.48
N THR A 186 8.08 9.23 -3.00
CA THR A 186 8.68 10.31 -2.18
C THR A 186 7.91 10.46 -0.87
N MET A 187 8.52 11.04 0.17
CA MET A 187 7.74 11.43 1.34
C MET A 187 6.68 12.48 0.98
N ALA A 188 5.52 12.39 1.64
CA ALA A 188 4.43 13.36 1.51
C ALA A 188 4.76 14.75 2.08
#